data_AF-A0A3B0Z633-F1
#
_entry.id   AF-A0A3B0Z633-F1
#
_cell.length_a   1.000
_cell.length_b   1.000
_cell.length_c   1.000
_cell.angle_alpha   90.00
_cell.angle_beta   90.00
_cell.angle_gamma   90.00
#
_symmetry.space_group_name_H-M   'P 1'
#
loop_
_entity.id
_entity.type
_entity.pdbx_description
1 polymer ?
#
loop_
_entity_poly.entity_id
_entity_poly.type
_entity_poly.pdbx_seq_one_letter_code
_entity_poly.pdbx_strand_id
1 'polypeptide(L)'
;MRRFIIEQSDTNMTSHSGLALVGAAINQHTQLVQQLDGAIPLRHGIPHSDLMKSYLGLLSIGKNDFEAIQAMVDDDFFKGALDIERVPCADRLRQRMDERAKSYLPAIVQASIDFLMSTQAAITPLTMGHVPLDADVTPFDNSGSQKEG
;
A
#
# COMPACT_ATOMS: atom_id res chain seq x y z
N MET A 1 -8.93 -0.89 -13.02
CA MET A 1 -7.86 -1.88 -12.80
C MET A 1 -7.65 -2.76 -14.03
N ARG A 2 -6.39 -2.95 -14.46
CA ARG A 2 -6.05 -3.93 -15.50
C ARG A 2 -6.27 -5.35 -14.98
N ARG A 3 -6.73 -6.27 -15.84
CA ARG A 3 -6.83 -7.68 -15.50
C ARG A 3 -5.46 -8.34 -15.71
N PHE A 4 -4.87 -8.82 -14.62
CA PHE A 4 -3.64 -9.63 -14.67
C PHE A 4 -4.00 -11.11 -14.76
N ILE A 5 -3.24 -11.85 -15.57
CA ILE A 5 -3.31 -13.31 -15.65
C ILE A 5 -2.03 -13.82 -15.00
N ILE A 6 -2.17 -14.68 -13.98
CA ILE A 6 -1.05 -15.24 -13.24
C ILE A 6 -0.81 -16.64 -13.77
N GLU A 7 0.39 -16.86 -14.32
CA GLU A 7 0.81 -18.12 -14.92
C GLU A 7 2.18 -18.50 -14.38
N GLN A 8 2.41 -19.80 -14.24
CA GLN A 8 3.72 -20.33 -13.90
C GLN A 8 4.59 -20.38 -15.16
N SER A 9 5.84 -19.94 -15.06
CA SER A 9 6.77 -19.87 -16.19
C SER A 9 8.18 -20.25 -15.75
N ASP A 10 8.96 -20.82 -16.68
CA ASP A 10 10.38 -21.15 -16.50
C ASP A 10 11.30 -19.92 -16.69
N THR A 11 10.71 -18.75 -16.94
CA THR A 11 11.44 -17.50 -17.21
C THR A 11 11.66 -16.72 -15.92
N ASN A 12 12.82 -16.06 -15.79
CA ASN A 12 13.07 -15.13 -14.69
C ASN A 12 12.06 -13.98 -14.73
N MET A 13 11.16 -13.92 -13.73
CA MET A 13 10.17 -12.86 -13.61
C MET A 13 10.78 -11.58 -13.03
N THR A 14 10.18 -10.44 -13.39
CA THR A 14 10.49 -9.14 -12.79
C THR A 14 10.26 -9.17 -11.28
N SER A 15 11.14 -8.53 -10.50
CA SER A 15 11.11 -8.54 -9.02
C SER A 15 9.84 -7.97 -8.37
N HIS A 16 9.01 -7.24 -9.11
CA HIS A 16 7.85 -6.50 -8.56
C HIS A 16 6.49 -6.99 -9.06
N SER A 17 6.41 -8.16 -9.70
CA SER A 17 5.15 -8.71 -10.23
C SER A 17 4.04 -8.85 -9.17
N GLY A 18 4.43 -9.05 -7.90
CA GLY A 18 3.53 -9.09 -6.75
C GLY A 18 2.71 -7.82 -6.51
N LEU A 19 3.11 -6.66 -7.06
CA LEU A 19 2.31 -5.43 -6.98
C LEU A 19 0.91 -5.60 -7.57
N ALA A 20 0.74 -6.47 -8.58
CA ALA A 20 -0.58 -6.77 -9.13
C ALA A 20 -1.52 -7.38 -8.08
N LEU A 21 -0.99 -8.21 -7.18
CA LEU A 21 -1.75 -8.78 -6.06
C LEU A 21 -2.06 -7.73 -5.00
N VAL A 22 -1.13 -6.82 -4.72
CA VAL A 22 -1.36 -5.70 -3.78
C VAL A 22 -2.47 -4.79 -4.29
N GLY A 23 -2.43 -4.43 -5.57
CA GLY A 23 -3.51 -3.67 -6.20
C GLY A 23 -4.84 -4.41 -6.20
N ALA A 24 -4.84 -5.72 -6.43
CA ALA A 24 -6.05 -6.55 -6.31
C ALA A 24 -6.60 -6.53 -4.88
N ALA A 25 -5.73 -6.72 -3.87
CA ALA A 25 -6.09 -6.66 -2.46
C ALA A 25 -6.77 -5.33 -2.11
N ILE A 26 -6.16 -4.20 -2.46
CA ILE A 26 -6.71 -2.88 -2.16
C ILE A 26 -8.05 -2.66 -2.89
N ASN A 27 -8.09 -2.92 -4.20
CA ASN A 27 -9.24 -2.52 -5.03
C ASN A 27 -10.44 -3.48 -4.94
N GLN A 28 -10.21 -4.76 -4.62
CA GLN A 28 -11.26 -5.80 -4.65
C GLN A 28 -11.69 -6.27 -3.25
N HIS A 29 -10.82 -6.11 -2.25
CA HIS A 29 -11.04 -6.66 -0.92
C HIS A 29 -11.11 -5.60 0.18
N THR A 30 -11.08 -4.31 -0.16
CA THR A 30 -11.20 -3.20 0.81
C THR A 30 -12.08 -2.08 0.29
N GLN A 31 -12.56 -1.22 1.19
CA GLN A 31 -13.22 0.04 0.83
C GLN A 31 -12.27 1.26 0.90
N LEU A 32 -10.95 1.04 0.88
CA LEU A 32 -9.96 2.07 1.15
C LEU A 32 -10.11 3.31 0.26
N VAL A 33 -10.33 3.10 -1.04
CA VAL A 33 -10.49 4.20 -2.02
C VAL A 33 -11.69 5.08 -1.66
N GLN A 34 -12.83 4.46 -1.39
CA GLN A 34 -14.08 5.14 -1.06
C GLN A 34 -13.97 5.88 0.27
N GLN A 35 -13.31 5.26 1.27
CA GLN A 35 -13.12 5.88 2.57
C GLN A 35 -12.17 7.07 2.51
N LEU A 36 -11.07 6.97 1.78
CA LEU A 36 -10.10 8.06 1.65
C LEU A 36 -10.67 9.23 0.84
N ASP A 37 -11.17 8.98 -0.36
CA ASP A 37 -11.61 10.05 -1.27
C ASP A 37 -13.00 10.58 -0.92
N GLY A 38 -13.84 9.78 -0.26
CA GLY A 38 -15.18 10.17 0.19
C GLY A 38 -15.20 10.91 1.53
N ALA A 39 -14.34 10.53 2.49
CA ALA A 39 -14.36 11.14 3.82
C ALA A 39 -13.42 12.35 3.95
N ILE A 40 -12.38 12.45 3.11
CA ILE A 40 -11.35 13.48 3.27
C ILE A 40 -11.44 14.46 2.11
N PRO A 41 -11.82 15.73 2.36
CA PRO A 41 -11.99 16.70 1.29
C PRO A 41 -10.67 16.94 0.54
N LEU A 42 -10.75 16.79 -0.78
CA LEU A 42 -9.68 17.10 -1.73
C LEU A 42 -10.08 18.37 -2.48
N ARG A 43 -9.23 19.41 -2.41
CA ARG A 43 -9.48 20.67 -3.14
C ARG A 43 -9.10 20.53 -4.61
N HIS A 44 -7.84 20.17 -4.87
CA HIS A 44 -7.27 19.89 -6.19
C HIS A 44 -6.07 18.95 -6.02
N GLY A 45 -5.65 18.28 -7.10
CA GLY A 45 -4.43 17.47 -7.12
C GLY A 45 -4.70 15.96 -7.17
N ILE A 46 -3.73 15.18 -6.69
CA ILE A 46 -3.77 13.72 -6.71
C ILE A 46 -4.79 13.22 -5.66
N PRO A 47 -5.66 12.25 -6.00
CA PRO A 47 -6.55 11.59 -5.04
C PRO A 47 -5.81 11.06 -3.81
N HIS A 48 -6.48 11.02 -2.66
CA HIS A 48 -5.86 10.44 -1.45
C HIS A 48 -5.62 8.97 -1.65
N SER A 49 -6.53 8.29 -2.32
CA SER A 49 -6.38 6.89 -2.68
C SER A 49 -5.15 6.62 -3.55
N ASP A 50 -4.91 7.41 -4.61
CA ASP A 50 -3.73 7.27 -5.47
C ASP A 50 -2.43 7.51 -4.70
N LEU A 51 -2.43 8.50 -3.79
CA LEU A 51 -1.29 8.78 -2.93
C LEU A 51 -1.00 7.62 -1.97
N MET A 52 -2.03 7.11 -1.29
CA MET A 52 -1.89 5.99 -0.36
C MET A 52 -1.53 4.69 -1.06
N LYS A 53 -2.14 4.39 -2.21
CA LYS A 53 -1.79 3.24 -3.05
C LYS A 53 -0.33 3.29 -3.49
N SER A 54 0.14 4.47 -3.91
CA SER A 54 1.54 4.66 -4.31
C SER A 54 2.49 4.34 -3.15
N TYR A 55 2.21 4.85 -1.95
CA TYR A 55 3.05 4.57 -0.79
C TYR A 55 2.97 3.10 -0.33
N LEU A 56 1.77 2.49 -0.30
CA LEU A 56 1.60 1.06 -0.03
C LEU A 56 2.34 0.19 -1.05
N GLY A 57 2.35 0.60 -2.33
CA GLY A 57 3.13 -0.03 -3.38
C GLY A 57 4.63 -0.02 -3.08
N LEU A 58 5.18 1.13 -2.66
CA LEU A 58 6.58 1.23 -2.23
C LEU A 58 6.88 0.32 -1.03
N LEU A 59 6.04 0.35 0.00
CA LEU A 59 6.22 -0.50 1.18
C LEU A 59 6.21 -1.98 0.81
N SER A 60 5.34 -2.38 -0.13
CA SER A 60 5.23 -3.76 -0.61
C SER A 60 6.46 -4.25 -1.37
N ILE A 61 7.31 -3.35 -1.85
CA ILE A 61 8.59 -3.68 -2.50
C ILE A 61 9.79 -3.35 -1.58
N GLY A 62 9.56 -3.16 -0.28
CA GLY A 62 10.59 -2.92 0.71
C GLY A 62 11.20 -1.51 0.67
N LYS A 63 10.49 -0.53 0.12
CA LYS A 63 10.90 0.88 0.06
C LYS A 63 10.04 1.70 1.02
N ASN A 64 10.66 2.28 2.04
CA ASN A 64 10.01 3.14 3.02
C ASN A 64 10.37 4.63 2.90
N ASP A 65 11.35 4.96 2.05
CA ASP A 65 11.77 6.34 1.77
C ASP A 65 10.86 6.96 0.69
N PHE A 66 10.32 8.15 0.94
CA PHE A 66 9.51 8.87 -0.04
C PHE A 66 10.26 9.14 -1.35
N GLU A 67 11.58 9.34 -1.34
CA GLU A 67 12.38 9.57 -2.54
C GLU A 67 12.36 8.37 -3.50
N ALA A 68 12.10 7.16 -2.99
CA ALA A 68 11.98 5.96 -3.81
C ALA A 68 10.84 6.04 -4.83
N ILE A 69 9.84 6.91 -4.61
CA ILE A 69 8.73 7.09 -5.55
C ILE A 69 9.18 7.65 -6.90
N GLN A 70 10.29 8.39 -6.94
CA GLN A 70 10.77 9.04 -8.15
C GLN A 70 11.12 8.01 -9.24
N ALA A 71 11.56 6.82 -8.84
CA ALA A 71 11.83 5.71 -9.76
C ALA A 71 10.56 5.11 -10.37
N MET A 72 9.37 5.38 -9.81
CA MET A 72 8.10 4.79 -10.23
C MET A 72 7.30 5.69 -11.19
N VAL A 73 7.72 6.95 -11.39
CA VAL A 73 6.95 7.96 -12.16
C VAL A 73 6.60 7.49 -13.58
N ASP A 74 7.58 6.91 -14.27
CA ASP A 74 7.42 6.40 -15.64
C ASP A 74 7.17 4.88 -15.68
N ASP A 75 6.95 4.23 -14.53
CA ASP A 75 6.68 2.79 -14.46
C ASP A 75 5.19 2.50 -14.72
N ASP A 76 4.88 2.13 -15.96
CA ASP A 76 3.54 1.76 -16.39
C ASP A 76 3.00 0.50 -15.71
N PHE A 77 3.88 -0.40 -15.30
CA PHE A 77 3.47 -1.58 -14.55
C PHE A 77 3.06 -1.18 -13.13
N PHE A 78 3.84 -0.34 -12.44
CA PHE A 78 3.49 0.18 -11.11
C PHE A 78 2.13 0.88 -11.11
N LYS A 79 1.92 1.81 -12.07
CA LYS A 79 0.65 2.53 -12.24
C LYS A 79 -0.51 1.57 -12.52
N GLY A 80 -0.31 0.65 -13.46
CA GLY A 80 -1.33 -0.33 -13.87
C GLY A 80 -1.66 -1.37 -12.79
N ALA A 81 -0.67 -1.78 -12.00
CA ALA A 81 -0.81 -2.75 -10.92
C ALA A 81 -1.63 -2.19 -9.77
N LEU A 82 -1.36 -0.95 -9.36
CA LEU A 82 -2.04 -0.30 -8.24
C LEU A 82 -3.35 0.39 -8.64
N ASP A 83 -3.63 0.48 -9.95
CA ASP A 83 -4.77 1.20 -10.50
C ASP A 83 -4.77 2.66 -10.06
N ILE A 84 -3.65 3.34 -10.35
CA ILE A 84 -3.45 4.77 -10.11
C ILE A 84 -3.21 5.48 -11.44
N GLU A 85 -3.69 6.72 -11.55
CA GLU A 85 -3.50 7.52 -12.77
C GLU A 85 -2.15 8.24 -12.73
N ARG A 86 -1.76 8.72 -11.54
CA ARG A 86 -0.55 9.55 -11.37
C ARG A 86 0.24 9.14 -10.14
N VAL A 87 1.53 8.95 -10.35
CA VAL A 87 2.50 8.78 -9.26
C VAL A 87 2.78 10.14 -8.62
N PRO A 88 2.62 10.31 -7.30
CA PRO A 88 2.99 11.54 -6.60
C PRO A 88 4.51 11.74 -6.58
N CYS A 89 4.97 12.99 -6.53
CA CYS A 89 6.37 13.27 -6.20
C CYS A 89 6.63 13.07 -4.70
N ALA A 90 7.91 12.86 -4.34
CA ALA A 90 8.33 12.62 -2.96
C ALA A 90 7.86 13.74 -2.01
N ASP A 91 8.05 15.00 -2.40
CA ASP A 91 7.60 16.16 -1.61
C ASP A 91 6.10 16.14 -1.34
N ARG A 92 5.29 15.71 -2.31
CA ARG A 92 3.84 15.63 -2.16
C ARG A 92 3.43 14.49 -1.25
N LEU A 93 4.11 13.35 -1.33
CA LEU A 93 3.91 12.24 -0.38
C LEU A 93 4.19 12.69 1.04
N ARG A 94 5.38 13.24 1.26
CA ARG A 94 5.85 13.75 2.56
C ARG A 94 4.89 14.77 3.14
N GLN A 95 4.61 15.84 2.39
CA GLN A 95 3.68 16.88 2.81
C GLN A 95 2.32 16.31 3.19
N ARG A 96 1.80 15.34 2.41
CA ARG A 96 0.48 14.79 2.70
C ARG A 96 0.47 13.88 3.93
N MET A 97 1.52 13.12 4.15
CA MET A 97 1.65 12.31 5.36
C MET A 97 1.77 13.22 6.59
N ASP A 98 2.59 14.26 6.54
CA ASP A 98 2.74 15.23 7.64
C ASP A 98 1.42 15.90 8.01
N GLU A 99 0.66 16.35 7.02
CA GLU A 99 -0.59 17.07 7.26
C GLU A 99 -1.72 16.12 7.71
N ARG A 100 -1.75 14.88 7.21
CA ARG A 100 -2.99 14.08 7.15
C ARG A 100 -2.87 12.63 7.58
N ALA A 101 -1.69 12.12 7.93
CA ALA A 101 -1.52 10.71 8.33
C ALA A 101 -2.53 10.27 9.40
N LYS A 102 -2.75 11.11 10.42
CA LYS A 102 -3.75 10.84 11.48
C LYS A 102 -5.18 10.69 10.94
N SER A 103 -5.54 11.44 9.89
CA SER A 103 -6.85 11.32 9.24
C SER A 103 -6.97 10.12 8.30
N TYR A 104 -5.84 9.60 7.79
CA TYR A 104 -5.82 8.39 6.96
C TYR A 104 -5.89 7.11 7.79
N LEU A 105 -5.35 7.14 9.01
CA LEU A 105 -5.20 5.96 9.86
C LEU A 105 -6.51 5.16 10.05
N PRO A 106 -7.69 5.77 10.32
CA PRO A 106 -8.93 5.00 10.44
C PRO A 106 -9.29 4.21 9.18
N ALA A 107 -9.10 4.80 8.00
CA ALA A 107 -9.38 4.13 6.73
C ALA A 107 -8.38 2.98 6.48
N ILE A 108 -7.11 3.16 6.84
CA ILE A 108 -6.09 2.11 6.71
C ILE A 108 -6.36 0.93 7.67
N VAL A 109 -6.69 1.21 8.93
CA VAL A 109 -7.06 0.18 9.90
C VAL A 109 -8.29 -0.60 9.43
N GLN A 110 -9.32 0.11 8.95
CA GLN A 110 -10.52 -0.54 8.43
C GLN A 110 -10.21 -1.36 7.18
N ALA A 111 -9.38 -0.87 6.26
CA ALA A 111 -8.98 -1.62 5.07
C ALA A 111 -8.25 -2.93 5.41
N SER A 112 -7.40 -2.94 6.45
CA SER A 112 -6.77 -4.18 6.94
C SER A 112 -7.80 -5.19 7.46
N ILE A 113 -8.82 -4.72 8.18
CA ILE A 113 -9.92 -5.57 8.68
C ILE A 113 -10.75 -6.10 7.51
N ASP A 114 -11.15 -5.23 6.60
CA ASP A 114 -11.93 -5.56 5.41
C ASP A 114 -11.23 -6.64 4.59
N PHE A 115 -9.91 -6.48 4.39
CA PHE A 115 -9.09 -7.43 3.66
C PHE A 115 -9.14 -8.82 4.31
N LEU A 116 -8.84 -8.91 5.61
CA LEU A 116 -8.85 -10.18 6.35
C LEU A 116 -10.22 -10.87 6.30
N MET A 117 -11.29 -10.09 6.45
CA MET A 117 -12.67 -10.61 6.38
C MET A 117 -13.02 -11.07 4.96
N SER A 118 -12.68 -10.28 3.95
CA SER A 118 -13.00 -10.55 2.55
C SER A 118 -12.26 -11.75 2.00
N THR A 119 -11.00 -11.96 2.40
CA THR A 119 -10.21 -13.14 2.00
C THR A 119 -10.49 -14.36 2.86
N GLN A 120 -11.36 -14.24 3.86
CA GLN A 120 -11.63 -15.29 4.86
C GLN A 120 -10.33 -15.82 5.48
N ALA A 121 -9.43 -14.90 5.84
CA ALA A 121 -8.12 -15.24 6.36
C ALA A 121 -8.24 -16.17 7.57
N ALA A 122 -7.49 -17.27 7.54
CA ALA A 122 -7.54 -18.26 8.60
C ALA A 122 -6.88 -17.72 9.87
N ILE A 123 -7.70 -17.31 10.84
CA ILE A 123 -7.24 -16.90 12.18
C ILE A 123 -7.42 -18.09 13.12
N THR A 124 -6.35 -18.84 13.34
CA THR A 124 -6.39 -20.07 14.14
C THR A 124 -5.75 -19.84 15.51
N PRO A 125 -6.48 -20.05 16.61
CA PRO A 125 -5.90 -19.92 17.95
C PRO A 125 -4.97 -21.10 18.26
N LEU A 126 -3.99 -20.84 19.11
CA LEU A 126 -3.19 -21.86 19.76
C LEU A 126 -4.05 -22.69 20.72
N THR A 127 -3.52 -23.82 21.20
CA THR A 127 -4.21 -24.71 22.16
C THR A 127 -4.65 -24.02 23.44
N MET A 128 -3.99 -22.93 23.83
CA MET A 128 -4.31 -22.05 24.96
C MET A 128 -5.38 -20.98 24.65
N GLY A 129 -5.94 -20.95 23.44
CA GLY A 129 -7.00 -20.02 23.02
C GLY A 129 -6.54 -18.64 22.52
N HIS A 130 -5.23 -18.37 22.52
CA HIS A 130 -4.68 -17.10 22.00
C HIS A 130 -4.33 -17.20 20.52
N VAL A 131 -4.55 -16.13 19.76
CA VAL A 131 -4.11 -16.04 18.36
C VAL A 131 -2.63 -15.66 18.34
N PRO A 132 -1.76 -16.40 17.63
CA PRO A 132 -0.36 -16.02 17.50
C PRO A 132 -0.26 -14.73 16.68
N LEU A 133 0.41 -13.73 17.24
CA LEU A 133 0.77 -12.51 16.55
C LEU A 133 2.23 -12.63 16.11
N ASP A 134 2.44 -12.79 14.81
CA ASP A 134 3.78 -12.65 14.23
C ASP A 134 4.03 -11.16 13.98
N ALA A 135 4.84 -10.56 14.84
CA ALA A 135 5.28 -9.18 14.71
C ALA A 135 6.75 -9.24 14.29
N ASP A 136 7.05 -8.84 13.05
CA ASP A 136 8.43 -8.63 12.64
C ASP A 136 9.02 -7.52 13.52
N VAL A 137 9.93 -7.91 14.41
CA VAL A 137 10.58 -7.03 15.38
C VAL A 137 11.77 -6.31 14.78
N THR A 138 12.00 -6.34 13.46
CA THR A 138 13.08 -5.56 12.86
C THR A 138 12.95 -4.11 13.32
N PRO A 139 13.82 -3.66 14.25
CA PRO A 139 13.77 -2.30 14.71
C PRO A 139 14.38 -1.52 13.56
N PHE A 140 13.54 -0.93 12.72
CA PHE A 140 13.97 0.08 11.78
C PHE A 140 14.38 1.31 12.59
N ASP A 141 15.51 1.21 13.28
CA ASP A 141 16.18 2.33 13.92
C ASP A 141 16.67 3.26 12.82
N ASN A 142 15.78 4.17 12.43
CA ASN A 142 16.07 5.21 11.45
C ASN A 142 16.77 6.42 12.11
N SER A 143 17.12 6.37 13.41
CA SER A 143 17.71 7.52 14.12
C SER A 143 19.06 7.97 13.56
N GLY A 144 19.80 7.04 12.91
CA GLY A 144 21.05 7.34 12.20
C GLY A 144 20.89 7.65 10.70
N SER A 145 19.67 7.64 10.18
CA SER A 145 19.38 7.91 8.78
C SER A 145 18.76 9.30 8.60
N GLN A 146 19.02 9.96 7.47
CA GLN A 146 18.25 11.14 7.05
C GLN A 146 17.02 10.76 6.23
N LYS A 147 16.49 9.54 6.44
CA LYS A 147 15.31 9.08 5.72
C LYS A 147 14.08 9.61 6.43
N GLU A 148 13.27 10.33 5.68
CA GLU A 148 11.94 10.74 6.09
C GLU A 148 10.96 9.70 5.52
N GLY A 149 10.32 8.95 6.41
CA GLY A 149 9.36 7.89 6.06
C GLY A 149 7.91 8.37 6.12
#